data_AF-A0A0N0ML54-F1
#
_entry.id   AF-A0A0N0ML54-F1
#
_cell.length_a   1.000
_cell.length_b   1.000
_cell.length_c   1.000
_cell.angle_alpha   90.00
_cell.angle_beta   90.00
_cell.angle_gamma   90.00
#
_symmetry.space_group_name_H-M   'P 1'
#
loop_
_entity.id
_entity.type
_entity.pdbx_description
1 polymer ?
#
loop_
_entity_poly.entity_id
_entity_poly.type
_entity_poly.pdbx_seq_one_letter_code
_entity_poly.pdbx_strand_id
1 'polypeptide(L)'
;MARIFITGSTDGLGLMAAQLLSRQGHTVTLHARNDTRARDARAALPDNAGVAVGDLSSIAQTRDVAAQVNDLGTFDAITTTPTSATTGEEVWRPRTASRTSSRSTCRRPTSSRR
;
A
#
# COMPACT_ATOMS: atom_id res chain seq x y z
N MET A 1 6.24 -14.80 9.64
CA MET A 1 6.84 -14.03 8.53
C MET A 1 5.73 -13.69 7.56
N ALA A 2 5.35 -12.42 7.45
CA ALA A 2 4.27 -11.96 6.59
C ALA A 2 4.82 -11.34 5.30
N ARG A 3 4.06 -11.42 4.21
CA ARG A 3 4.35 -10.81 2.90
C ARG A 3 3.49 -9.58 2.74
N ILE A 4 4.12 -8.41 2.67
CA ILE A 4 3.45 -7.11 2.73
C ILE A 4 3.75 -6.33 1.46
N PHE A 5 2.71 -5.88 0.75
CA PHE A 5 2.86 -4.99 -0.40
C PHE A 5 2.52 -3.55 0.00
N ILE A 6 3.43 -2.61 -0.23
CA ILE A 6 3.24 -1.21 0.14
C ILE A 6 3.20 -0.34 -1.13
N THR A 7 2.03 0.22 -1.44
CA THR A 7 1.86 1.13 -2.57
C THR A 7 2.28 2.56 -2.21
N GLY A 8 2.99 3.29 -3.11
CA GLY A 8 3.37 4.68 -2.87
C GLY A 8 4.53 4.87 -1.87
N SER A 9 5.45 3.91 -1.82
CA SER A 9 6.41 3.73 -0.71
C SER A 9 7.86 4.04 -1.04
N THR A 10 8.15 4.61 -2.22
CA THR A 10 9.53 4.88 -2.65
C THR A 10 10.20 6.05 -1.95
N ASP A 11 9.51 6.73 -1.03
CA ASP A 11 10.02 7.89 -0.30
C ASP A 11 9.35 8.05 1.07
N GLY A 12 9.98 8.84 1.94
CA GLY A 12 9.41 9.30 3.20
C GLY A 12 8.93 8.18 4.13
N LEU A 13 7.69 8.29 4.62
CA LEU A 13 7.10 7.37 5.61
C LEU A 13 6.95 5.94 5.09
N GLY A 14 6.68 5.76 3.80
CA GLY A 14 6.52 4.42 3.22
C GLY A 14 7.81 3.62 3.24
N LEU A 15 8.93 4.29 2.96
CA LEU A 15 10.25 3.67 3.03
C LEU A 15 10.67 3.35 4.46
N MET A 16 10.39 4.25 5.41
CA MET A 16 10.65 4.00 6.84
C MET A 16 9.82 2.82 7.37
N ALA A 17 8.54 2.75 7.00
CA ALA A 17 7.68 1.62 7.36
C ALA A 17 8.20 0.31 6.78
N ALA A 18 8.61 0.33 5.51
CA ALA A 18 9.19 -0.84 4.85
C ALA A 18 10.49 -1.32 5.52
N GLN A 19 11.37 -0.40 5.92
CA GLN A 19 12.58 -0.72 6.70
C GLN A 19 12.25 -1.30 8.07
N LEU A 20 11.25 -0.76 8.76
CA LEU A 20 10.84 -1.29 10.06
C LEU A 20 10.27 -2.71 9.94
N LEU A 21 9.39 -2.93 8.96
CA LEU A 21 8.78 -4.26 8.70
C LEU A 21 9.84 -5.27 8.24
N SER A 22 10.79 -4.86 7.42
CA SER A 22 11.93 -5.67 7.00
C SER A 22 12.77 -6.12 8.21
N ARG A 23 13.11 -5.20 9.13
CA ARG A 23 13.82 -5.52 10.38
C ARG A 23 13.04 -6.45 11.31
N GLN A 24 11.71 -6.45 11.23
CA GLN A 24 10.83 -7.38 11.96
C GLN A 24 10.76 -8.78 11.32
N GLY A 25 11.50 -9.03 10.23
CA GLY A 25 11.51 -10.31 9.54
C GLY A 25 10.29 -10.52 8.64
N HIS A 26 9.74 -9.44 8.07
CA HIS A 26 8.69 -9.50 7.06
C HIS A 26 9.27 -9.27 5.66
N THR A 27 8.66 -9.93 4.67
CA THR A 27 9.01 -9.77 3.26
C THR A 27 8.19 -8.61 2.69
N VAL A 28 8.84 -7.50 2.36
CA VAL A 28 8.17 -6.27 1.95
C VAL A 28 8.37 -6.00 0.47
N THR A 29 7.30 -5.97 -0.32
CA THR A 29 7.32 -5.55 -1.73
C THR A 29 6.88 -4.10 -1.83
N LEU A 30 7.60 -3.30 -2.60
CA LEU A 30 7.31 -1.88 -2.78
C LEU A 30 6.74 -1.59 -4.16
N HIS A 31 6.04 -0.46 -4.26
CA HIS A 31 5.56 0.08 -5.52
C HIS A 31 6.24 1.41 -5.82
N ALA A 32 6.70 1.56 -7.05
CA ALA A 32 7.30 2.77 -7.58
C ALA A 32 6.52 3.29 -8.79
N ARG A 33 6.35 4.62 -8.89
CA ARG A 33 5.70 5.24 -10.06
C ARG A 33 6.56 5.17 -11.32
N ASN A 34 7.87 5.12 -11.18
CA ASN A 34 8.82 5.08 -12.30
C ASN A 34 10.11 4.35 -11.90
N ASP A 35 10.94 4.02 -12.89
CA ASP A 35 12.20 3.30 -12.71
C ASP A 35 13.21 4.00 -11.82
N THR A 36 13.28 5.34 -11.88
CA THR A 36 14.19 6.11 -11.03
C THR A 36 13.86 5.87 -9.55
N ARG A 37 12.58 6.05 -9.19
CA ARG A 37 12.09 5.78 -7.83
C ARG A 37 12.23 4.32 -7.44
N ALA A 38 12.12 3.40 -8.40
CA ALA A 38 12.34 1.98 -8.14
C ALA A 38 13.79 1.67 -7.77
N ARG A 39 14.76 2.32 -8.42
CA ARG A 39 16.18 2.16 -8.09
C ARG A 39 16.48 2.70 -6.69
N ASP A 40 15.95 3.87 -6.35
CA ASP A 40 16.12 4.47 -5.02
C ASP A 40 15.57 3.56 -3.92
N ALA A 41 14.37 3.01 -4.14
CA ALA A 41 13.73 2.08 -3.22
C ALA A 41 14.54 0.78 -3.04
N ARG A 42 15.08 0.21 -4.12
CA ARG A 42 15.95 -0.98 -4.07
C ARG A 42 17.25 -0.70 -3.32
N ALA A 43 17.85 0.47 -3.52
CA ALA A 43 19.08 0.85 -2.84
C ALA A 43 18.85 1.03 -1.32
N ALA A 44 17.69 1.53 -0.92
CA ALA A 44 17.35 1.75 0.47
C ALA A 44 16.88 0.48 1.22
N LEU A 45 16.50 -0.58 0.49
CA LEU A 45 16.04 -1.86 1.02
C LEU A 45 16.63 -3.04 0.21
N PRO A 46 17.92 -3.34 0.40
CA PRO A 46 18.58 -4.43 -0.34
C PRO A 46 18.07 -5.82 0.07
N ASP A 47 17.60 -5.98 1.31
CA ASP A 47 17.41 -7.30 1.93
C ASP A 47 15.99 -7.87 1.81
N ASN A 48 14.98 -7.08 1.41
CA ASN A 48 13.60 -7.58 1.41
C ASN A 48 12.72 -6.99 0.31
N ALA A 49 12.43 -7.90 -0.64
CA ALA A 49 11.34 -8.02 -1.60
C ALA A 49 11.10 -6.97 -2.69
N GLY A 50 10.65 -7.49 -3.83
CA GLY A 50 10.67 -6.85 -5.14
C GLY A 50 10.00 -5.47 -5.19
N VAL A 51 10.32 -4.74 -6.26
CA VAL A 51 9.71 -3.44 -6.53
C VAL A 51 8.90 -3.57 -7.81
N ALA A 52 7.58 -3.38 -7.68
CA ALA A 52 6.67 -3.27 -8.81
C ALA A 52 6.67 -1.82 -9.32
N VAL A 53 6.75 -1.64 -10.63
CA VAL A 53 6.86 -0.32 -11.26
C VAL A 53 5.65 -0.05 -12.13
N GLY A 54 5.04 1.12 -11.95
CA GLY A 54 3.95 1.62 -12.80
C GLY A 54 3.17 2.76 -12.14
N ASP A 55 2.48 3.55 -12.93
CA ASP A 55 1.65 4.65 -12.44
C ASP A 55 0.22 4.17 -12.13
N LEU A 56 -0.14 4.18 -10.85
CA LEU A 56 -1.48 3.75 -10.41
C LEU A 56 -2.60 4.73 -10.82
N SER A 57 -2.27 5.92 -11.34
CA SER A 57 -3.25 6.82 -11.94
C SER A 57 -3.75 6.34 -13.32
N SER A 58 -3.02 5.43 -13.97
CA SER A 58 -3.42 4.82 -15.24
C SER A 58 -3.96 3.41 -15.00
N ILE A 59 -5.20 3.15 -15.44
CA ILE A 59 -5.81 1.82 -15.33
C ILE A 59 -4.98 0.75 -16.05
N ALA A 60 -4.39 1.08 -17.20
CA ALA A 60 -3.54 0.16 -17.94
C ALA A 60 -2.32 -0.24 -17.12
N GLN A 61 -1.60 0.74 -16.58
CA GLN A 61 -0.41 0.47 -15.78
C GLN A 61 -0.74 -0.16 -14.42
N THR A 62 -1.90 0.13 -13.84
CA THR A 62 -2.39 -0.59 -12.64
C THR A 62 -2.56 -2.08 -12.91
N ARG A 63 -3.02 -2.48 -14.11
CA ARG A 63 -3.10 -3.90 -14.49
C ARG A 63 -1.71 -4.52 -14.62
N ASP A 64 -0.76 -3.78 -15.19
CA ASP A 64 0.62 -4.23 -15.31
C ASP A 64 1.28 -4.40 -13.94
N VAL A 65 1.03 -3.47 -13.00
CA VAL A 65 1.48 -3.58 -11.61
C VAL A 65 0.82 -4.79 -10.93
N ALA A 66 -0.48 -5.02 -11.14
CA ALA A 66 -1.15 -6.19 -10.59
C ALA A 66 -0.56 -7.50 -11.12
N ALA A 67 -0.22 -7.57 -12.41
CA ALA A 67 0.48 -8.72 -12.99
C ALA A 67 1.86 -8.93 -12.34
N GLN A 68 2.68 -7.87 -12.24
CA GLN A 68 3.99 -7.91 -11.59
C GLN A 68 3.89 -8.41 -10.14
N VAL A 69 2.90 -7.92 -9.38
CA VAL A 69 2.69 -8.30 -7.97
C VAL A 69 2.21 -9.75 -7.88
N ASN A 70 1.34 -10.20 -8.78
CA ASN A 70 0.88 -11.59 -8.81
C ASN A 70 2.01 -12.58 -9.11
N ASP A 71 2.97 -12.21 -9.97
CA ASP A 71 4.16 -13.04 -10.24
C ASP A 71 5.07 -13.19 -9.01
N LEU A 72 5.06 -12.20 -8.12
CA LEU A 72 5.77 -12.28 -6.84
C LEU A 72 5.05 -13.22 -5.85
N GLY A 73 3.75 -13.47 -6.04
CA GLY A 73 2.95 -14.42 -5.26
C GLY A 73 1.92 -13.76 -4.35
N THR A 74 1.45 -14.49 -3.34
CA THR A 74 0.39 -14.03 -2.43
C THR A 74 0.92 -13.08 -1.35
N PHE A 75 0.10 -12.09 -0.99
CA PHE A 75 0.39 -11.12 0.08
C PHE A 75 -0.63 -11.25 1.22
N ASP A 76 -0.17 -11.12 2.45
CA ASP A 76 -1.00 -11.14 3.65
C ASP A 76 -1.66 -9.78 3.90
N ALA A 77 -1.00 -8.70 3.48
CA ALA A 77 -1.47 -7.34 3.64
C ALA A 77 -1.04 -6.44 2.47
N ILE A 78 -1.90 -5.48 2.13
CA ILE A 78 -1.63 -4.41 1.18
C ILE A 78 -1.87 -3.09 1.91
N THR A 79 -0.86 -2.22 1.94
CA THR A 79 -0.92 -0.92 2.61
C THR A 79 -0.67 0.19 1.59
N THR A 80 -1.50 1.24 1.63
CA THR A 80 -1.31 2.45 0.81
C THR A 80 -0.89 3.61 1.70
N THR A 81 0.19 4.29 1.33
CA THR A 81 0.54 5.57 1.97
C THR A 81 -0.31 6.68 1.38
N PRO A 82 -1.06 7.44 2.18
CA PRO A 82 -1.89 8.51 1.66
C PRO A 82 -1.00 9.68 1.21
N THR A 83 -1.14 10.12 -0.05
CA THR A 83 -0.33 11.21 -0.64
C THR A 83 -0.78 12.61 -0.19
N SER A 84 -1.98 12.69 0.40
CA SER A 84 -2.44 13.81 1.22
C SER A 84 -2.59 13.29 2.64
N ALA A 85 -2.27 14.09 3.66
CA ALA A 85 -2.51 13.73 5.06
C ALA A 85 -4.03 13.65 5.34
N THR A 86 -4.69 12.62 4.81
CA THR A 86 -6.02 12.21 5.22
C THR A 86 -5.78 11.00 6.08
N THR A 87 -5.85 11.21 7.40
CA THR A 87 -5.94 10.14 8.39
C THR A 87 -7.21 9.34 8.11
N GLY A 88 -7.12 8.38 7.18
CA GLY A 88 -8.15 7.45 6.82
C GLY A 88 -7.64 6.06 7.11
N GLU A 89 -8.09 5.50 8.23
CA GLU A 89 -7.87 4.12 8.66
C GLU A 89 -8.60 3.15 7.71
N GLU A 90 -8.13 3.03 6.46
CA GLU A 90 -8.57 1.97 5.57
C GLU A 90 -7.39 1.06 5.24
N VAL A 91 -6.95 0.36 6.30
CA VAL A 91 -6.13 -0.84 6.15
C VAL A 91 -7.01 -1.92 5.53
N TRP A 92 -6.65 -2.38 4.34
CA TRP A 92 -7.29 -3.53 3.71
C TRP A 92 -7.24 -4.74 4.65
N ARG A 93 -8.41 -5.15 5.17
CA ARG A 93 -8.56 -6.39 5.93
C ARG A 93 -9.05 -7.50 4.98
N PRO A 94 -8.31 -8.61 4.80
CA PRO A 94 -8.86 -9.76 4.10
C PRO A 94 -10.13 -10.21 4.81
N ARG A 95 -11.24 -10.31 4.05
CA ARG A 95 -12.54 -10.78 4.53
C ARG A 95 -12.42 -12.22 5.02
N THR A 96 -12.07 -12.41 6.29
CA THR A 96 -12.42 -13.64 7.01
C THR A 96 -13.80 -13.47 7.64
N ALA A 97 -14.60 -14.52 7.50
CA ALA A 97 -16.03 -14.53 7.67
C ALA A 97 -16.50 -14.11 9.07
N SER A 98 -17.40 -13.14 9.15
CA SER A 98 -18.77 -13.35 9.66
C SER A 98 -19.54 -12.03 9.64
N ARG A 99 -20.75 -12.14 9.10
CA ARG A 99 -21.67 -11.06 8.83
C ARG A 99 -22.51 -10.83 10.09
N THR A 100 -22.30 -9.72 10.79
CA THR A 100 -23.34 -9.15 11.66
C THR A 100 -23.45 -7.66 11.38
N SER A 101 -24.54 -7.29 10.70
CA SER A 101 -24.82 -5.93 10.29
C SER A 101 -25.12 -5.07 11.50
N SER A 102 -24.49 -3.90 11.60
CA SER A 102 -25.08 -2.75 12.27
C SER A 102 -24.89 -1.53 11.38
N ARG A 103 -26.00 -1.06 10.81
CA ARG A 103 -26.07 0.18 10.05
C ARG A 103 -25.83 1.34 11.03
N SER A 104 -24.69 2.01 10.91
CA SER A 104 -24.52 3.35 11.46
C SER A 104 -24.54 4.34 10.32
N THR A 105 -25.71 4.95 10.10
CA THR A 105 -25.93 6.08 9.21
C THR A 105 -25.02 7.25 9.60
N CYS A 106 -24.04 7.56 8.75
CA CYS A 106 -23.23 8.76 8.88
C CYS A 106 -24.09 9.99 8.53
N ARG A 107 -24.58 10.69 9.55
CA ARG A 107 -25.23 12.00 9.40
C ARG A 107 -24.15 13.05 9.10
N ARG A 108 -24.22 13.68 7.92
CA ARG A 108 -23.45 14.90 7.60
C ARG A 108 -24.02 16.08 8.42
N PRO A 109 -23.21 16.86 9.16
CA PRO A 109 -23.67 18.15 9.65
C PRO A 109 -23.68 19.15 8.50
N THR A 110 -24.86 19.70 8.20
CA THR A 110 -25.04 20.81 7.26
C THR A 110 -24.47 22.10 7.86
N SER A 111 -23.52 22.72 7.15
CA SER A 111 -23.02 24.07 7.43
C SER A 111 -24.14 25.09 7.26
N SER A 112 -24.58 25.72 8.35
CA SER A 112 -25.48 26.89 8.30
C SER A 112 -24.67 28.17 8.09
N ARG A 113 -24.96 28.84 6.98
CA ARG A 113 -24.69 30.27 6.76
C ARG A 113 -25.13 31.11 7.96
N ARG A 114 -24.30 32.07 8.34
CA ARG A 114 -24.72 33.45 8.59
C ARG A 114 -23.60 34.40 8.24
#